data_AF-A0AAI8IDR0-F1
#
_entry.id   AF-A0AAI8IDR0-F1
#
_cell.length_a   1.000
_cell.length_b   1.000
_cell.length_c   1.000
_cell.angle_alpha   90.00
_cell.angle_beta   90.00
_cell.angle_gamma   90.00
#
_symmetry.space_group_name_H-M   'P 1'
#
loop_
_entity.id
_entity.type
_entity.pdbx_description
1 polymer ?
#
loop_
_entity_poly.entity_id
_entity_poly.type
_entity_poly.pdbx_seq_one_letter_code
_entity_poly.pdbx_strand_id
1 'polypeptide(L)'
;MTTTRRKHPEAEGRAETTGGCLSAALGGAAGLGSWAVAAPRRWPGEFETSPNWSVLYLDFPAMVLLGIALPLLAWTVAARTTSSPALRAGAVLITTTLFVAAALGWYAPARTTTPL
;
A
#
# COMPACT_ATOMS: atom_id res chain seq x y z
N MET A 1 -1.55 -15.22 45.57
CA MET A 1 -0.46 -14.26 45.28
C MET A 1 -0.49 -14.00 43.78
N THR A 2 -1.25 -12.98 43.38
CA THR A 2 -1.59 -12.71 41.98
C THR A 2 -0.59 -11.70 41.45
N THR A 3 0.41 -12.16 40.72
CA THR A 3 1.43 -11.29 40.11
C THR A 3 0.80 -10.56 38.93
N THR A 4 0.35 -9.33 39.17
CA THR A 4 -0.04 -8.40 38.11
C THR A 4 1.21 -8.02 37.33
N ARG A 5 1.42 -8.69 36.19
CA ARG A 5 2.45 -8.33 35.20
C ARG A 5 2.14 -6.92 34.71
N ARG A 6 2.74 -5.90 35.32
CA ARG A 6 2.73 -4.53 34.80
C ARG A 6 3.35 -4.56 33.40
N LYS A 7 2.51 -4.53 32.37
CA LYS A 7 2.92 -4.31 30.99
C LYS A 7 3.55 -2.91 30.97
N HIS A 8 4.84 -2.81 30.67
CA HIS A 8 5.55 -1.53 30.66
C HIS A 8 4.94 -0.63 29.56
N PRO A 9 4.43 0.57 29.87
CA PRO A 9 3.80 1.45 28.88
C PRO A 9 4.75 1.83 27.74
N GLU A 10 6.07 1.83 28.00
CA GLU A 10 7.11 2.08 27.00
C GLU A 10 7.21 0.99 25.93
N ALA A 11 6.99 -0.27 26.30
CA ALA A 11 7.04 -1.39 25.36
C ALA A 11 5.83 -1.37 24.41
N GLU A 12 4.68 -0.89 24.89
CA GLU A 12 3.46 -0.74 24.11
C GLU A 12 3.60 0.41 23.09
N GLY A 13 4.09 1.57 23.51
CA GLY A 13 4.35 2.70 22.60
C GLY A 13 5.42 2.40 21.53
N ARG A 14 6.45 1.63 21.87
CA ARG A 14 7.48 1.21 20.91
C ARG A 14 6.92 0.24 19.86
N ALA A 15 6.09 -0.71 20.28
CA ALA A 15 5.45 -1.66 19.37
C ALA A 15 4.50 -0.95 18.39
N GLU A 16 3.75 0.05 18.85
CA GLU A 16 2.86 0.84 17.99
C GLU A 16 3.61 1.70 16.97
N THR A 17 4.69 2.36 17.39
CA THR A 17 5.55 3.15 16.50
C THR A 17 6.22 2.25 15.45
N THR A 18 6.73 1.10 15.88
CA THR A 18 7.39 0.13 14.98
C THR A 18 6.41 -0.42 13.95
N GLY A 19 5.19 -0.76 14.38
CA GLY A 19 4.15 -1.26 13.48
C GLY A 19 3.67 -0.21 12.46
N GLY A 20 3.56 1.05 12.87
CA GLY A 20 3.26 2.16 11.94
C GLY A 20 4.36 2.35 10.89
N CYS A 21 5.63 2.38 11.31
CA CYS A 21 6.77 2.50 10.39
C CYS A 21 6.86 1.33 9.41
N LEU A 22 6.67 0.09 9.87
CA LEU A 22 6.65 -1.09 9.02
C LEU A 22 5.50 -1.03 8.00
N SER A 23 4.32 -0.57 8.43
CA SER A 23 3.16 -0.41 7.54
C SER A 23 3.43 0.63 6.45
N ALA A 24 4.04 1.76 6.81
CA ALA A 24 4.46 2.79 5.85
C ALA A 24 5.49 2.26 4.86
N ALA A 25 6.53 1.56 5.35
CA ALA A 25 7.59 1.02 4.50
C ALA A 25 7.05 -0.04 3.53
N LEU A 26 6.22 -0.96 4.02
CA LEU A 26 5.56 -1.98 3.20
C LEU A 26 4.66 -1.34 2.14
N GLY A 27 3.87 -0.35 2.54
CA GLY A 27 2.99 0.39 1.64
C GLY A 27 3.74 1.17 0.55
N GLY A 28 4.82 1.86 0.92
CA GLY A 28 5.68 2.56 -0.03
C GLY A 28 6.35 1.62 -1.02
N ALA A 29 6.85 0.47 -0.54
CA ALA A 29 7.42 -0.56 -1.41
C ALA A 29 6.37 -1.14 -2.38
N ALA A 30 5.14 -1.35 -1.91
CA ALA A 30 4.03 -1.79 -2.74
C ALA A 30 3.66 -0.75 -3.82
N GLY A 31 3.53 0.53 -3.44
CA GLY A 31 3.28 1.63 -4.39
C GLY A 31 4.37 1.76 -5.45
N LEU A 32 5.62 1.73 -5.03
CA LEU A 32 6.77 1.77 -5.93
C LEU A 32 6.80 0.55 -6.87
N GLY A 33 6.58 -0.65 -6.33
CA GLY A 33 6.57 -1.89 -7.11
C GLY A 33 5.45 -1.93 -8.13
N SER A 34 4.22 -1.55 -7.75
CA SER A 34 3.08 -1.46 -8.66
C SER A 34 3.34 -0.47 -9.79
N TRP A 35 3.90 0.70 -9.50
CA TRP A 35 4.29 1.66 -10.52
C TRP A 35 5.40 1.12 -11.43
N ALA A 36 6.46 0.52 -10.86
CA ALA A 36 7.60 0.01 -11.64
C ALA A 36 7.20 -1.10 -12.63
N VAL A 37 6.21 -1.93 -12.28
CA VAL A 37 5.66 -2.96 -13.17
C VAL A 37 4.80 -2.35 -14.29
N ALA A 38 4.08 -1.27 -13.99
CA ALA A 38 3.11 -0.67 -14.89
C ALA A 38 3.71 0.39 -15.83
N ALA A 39 4.67 1.18 -15.35
CA ALA A 39 5.24 2.32 -16.05
C ALA A 39 5.75 1.96 -17.46
N PRO A 40 6.47 0.83 -17.68
CA PRO A 40 6.95 0.47 -19.01
C PRO A 40 5.84 0.24 -20.05
N ARG A 41 4.60 -0.01 -19.63
CA ARG A 41 3.47 -0.25 -20.55
C ARG A 41 2.78 1.03 -21.02
N ARG A 42 2.91 2.13 -20.28
CA ARG A 42 2.28 3.44 -20.60
C ARG A 42 3.28 4.53 -20.92
N TRP A 43 4.56 4.33 -20.59
CA TRP A 43 5.63 5.28 -20.84
C TRP A 43 5.99 5.48 -22.31
N PRO A 44 6.20 4.40 -23.10
CA PRO A 44 6.40 4.58 -24.53
C PRO A 44 5.08 5.12 -25.07
N GLY A 45 5.09 6.37 -25.54
CA GLY A 45 3.98 6.89 -26.33
C GLY A 45 3.74 5.97 -27.53
N GLU A 46 2.56 6.05 -28.13
CA GLU A 46 2.35 5.39 -29.42
C GLU A 46 3.36 5.96 -30.43
N PHE A 47 3.65 5.22 -31.49
CA PHE A 47 4.74 5.51 -32.45
C PHE A 47 4.75 6.97 -32.98
N GLU A 48 3.61 7.65 -32.99
CA GLU A 48 3.41 9.04 -33.43
C GLU A 48 3.35 10.08 -32.29
N THR A 49 3.32 9.66 -31.03
CA THR A 49 3.11 10.52 -29.85
C THR A 49 4.34 10.59 -28.95
N SER A 50 4.58 11.80 -28.41
CA SER A 50 5.60 12.02 -27.38
C SER A 50 5.36 11.14 -26.14
N PRO A 51 6.42 10.77 -25.38
CA PRO A 51 6.28 9.99 -24.15
C PRO A 51 5.25 10.56 -23.18
N ASN A 52 4.48 9.68 -22.55
CA ASN A 52 3.46 10.13 -21.60
C ASN A 52 4.08 10.47 -20.24
N TRP A 53 4.46 11.74 -20.06
CA TRP A 53 5.08 12.25 -18.83
C TRP A 53 4.17 12.19 -17.58
N SER A 54 2.85 12.04 -17.75
CA SER A 54 1.94 11.87 -16.59
C SER A 54 2.29 10.61 -15.79
N VAL A 55 2.86 9.59 -16.43
CA VAL A 55 3.31 8.36 -15.76
C VAL A 55 4.41 8.66 -14.73
N LEU A 56 5.27 9.66 -14.97
CA LEU A 56 6.31 10.06 -14.00
C LEU A 56 5.79 11.04 -12.96
N TYR A 57 5.05 12.05 -13.41
CA TYR A 57 4.79 13.22 -12.58
C TYR A 57 3.48 13.12 -11.79
N LEU A 58 2.56 12.26 -12.22
CA LEU A 58 1.26 12.05 -11.57
C LEU A 58 1.16 10.63 -11.02
N ASP A 59 1.33 9.61 -11.86
CA ASP A 59 1.12 8.21 -11.44
C ASP A 59 2.13 7.76 -10.39
N PHE A 60 3.43 8.04 -10.58
CA PHE A 60 4.47 7.66 -9.62
C PHE A 60 4.23 8.23 -8.21
N PRO A 61 4.12 9.56 -8.01
CA PRO A 61 3.91 10.10 -6.67
C PRO A 61 2.56 9.67 -6.11
N ALA A 62 1.51 9.58 -6.94
CA ALA A 62 0.21 9.11 -6.48
C ALA A 62 0.27 7.67 -5.96
N MET A 63 0.91 6.75 -6.69
CA MET A 63 1.04 5.35 -6.29
C MET A 63 1.85 5.18 -5.02
N VAL A 64 2.95 5.93 -4.86
CA VAL A 64 3.75 5.88 -3.63
C VAL A 64 2.98 6.46 -2.45
N LEU A 65 2.33 7.63 -2.61
CA LEU A 65 1.57 8.28 -1.54
C LEU A 65 0.35 7.44 -1.11
N LEU A 66 -0.42 6.91 -2.06
CA LEU A 66 -1.56 6.03 -1.77
C LEU A 66 -1.09 4.71 -1.16
N GLY A 67 0.01 4.16 -1.68
CA GLY A 67 0.65 2.96 -1.15
C GLY A 67 1.05 3.12 0.31
N ILE A 68 1.57 4.29 0.73
CA ILE A 68 1.93 4.57 2.13
C ILE A 68 0.68 4.88 2.98
N ALA A 69 -0.21 5.73 2.47
CA ALA A 69 -1.33 6.27 3.24
C ALA A 69 -2.34 5.19 3.61
N LEU A 70 -2.68 4.27 2.70
CA LEU A 70 -3.72 3.27 2.94
C LEU A 70 -3.34 2.27 4.05
N PRO A 71 -2.15 1.63 4.05
CA PRO A 71 -1.77 0.71 5.11
C PRO A 71 -1.52 1.43 6.44
N LEU A 72 -1.02 2.67 6.43
CA LEU A 72 -0.93 3.50 7.64
C LEU A 72 -2.31 3.79 8.23
N LEU A 73 -3.27 4.20 7.41
CA LEU A 73 -4.64 4.42 7.86
C LEU A 73 -5.24 3.14 8.42
N ALA A 74 -5.08 2.01 7.73
CA ALA A 74 -5.52 0.71 8.22
C ALA A 74 -4.90 0.35 9.57
N TRP A 75 -3.59 0.57 9.75
CA TRP A 75 -2.91 0.38 11.02
C TRP A 75 -3.46 1.28 12.13
N THR A 76 -3.64 2.58 11.87
CA THR A 76 -4.16 3.52 12.88
C THR A 76 -5.59 3.22 13.29
N VAL A 77 -6.44 2.82 12.33
CA VAL A 77 -7.83 2.42 12.59
C VAL A 77 -7.85 1.12 13.40
N ALA A 78 -7.11 0.09 12.96
CA ALA A 78 -7.02 -1.17 13.68
C ALA A 78 -6.41 -0.98 15.08
N ALA A 79 -5.45 -0.07 15.22
CA ALA A 79 -4.86 0.23 16.52
C ALA A 79 -5.87 0.82 17.51
N ARG A 80 -6.82 1.61 17.01
CA ARG A 80 -7.88 2.20 17.84
C ARG A 80 -9.02 1.23 18.15
N THR A 81 -9.27 0.24 17.28
CA THR A 81 -10.44 -0.64 17.40
C THR A 81 -10.15 -2.01 17.99
N THR A 82 -8.90 -2.47 17.92
CA THR A 82 -8.54 -3.80 18.44
C THR A 82 -7.22 -3.80 19.20
N SER A 83 -7.19 -4.61 20.28
CA SER A 83 -6.00 -4.92 21.06
C SER A 83 -5.18 -6.07 20.47
N SER A 84 -5.71 -6.79 19.47
CA SER A 84 -5.03 -7.93 18.87
C SER A 84 -4.02 -7.47 17.81
N PRO A 85 -2.71 -7.72 18.00
CA PRO A 85 -1.69 -7.33 17.02
C PRO A 85 -1.84 -8.09 15.69
N ALA A 86 -2.39 -9.32 15.73
CA ALA A 86 -2.63 -10.13 14.54
C ALA A 86 -3.71 -9.50 13.64
N LEU A 87 -4.78 -8.97 14.23
CA LEU A 87 -5.84 -8.28 13.47
C LEU A 87 -5.31 -6.97 12.86
N ARG A 88 -4.46 -6.23 13.58
CA ARG A 88 -3.80 -5.02 13.06
C ARG A 88 -2.92 -5.35 11.85
N ALA A 89 -2.07 -6.37 11.96
CA ALA A 89 -1.24 -6.83 10.85
C ALA A 89 -2.07 -7.36 9.67
N GLY A 90 -3.13 -8.12 9.96
CA GLY A 90 -4.06 -8.61 8.96
C GLY A 90 -4.72 -7.48 8.16
N ALA A 91 -5.18 -6.41 8.84
CA ALA A 91 -5.75 -5.24 8.17
C ALA A 91 -4.74 -4.58 7.21
N VAL A 92 -3.50 -4.37 7.64
CA VAL A 92 -2.42 -3.81 6.82
C VAL A 92 -2.16 -4.67 5.58
N LEU A 93 -2.06 -6.00 5.76
CA LEU A 93 -1.81 -6.93 4.65
C LEU A 93 -2.97 -6.94 3.66
N ILE A 94 -4.21 -6.99 4.14
CA ILE A 94 -5.41 -6.94 3.29
C ILE A 94 -5.44 -5.64 2.50
N THR A 95 -5.30 -4.49 3.15
CA THR A 95 -5.32 -3.19 2.49
C THR A 95 -4.20 -3.05 1.46
N THR A 96 -2.98 -3.50 1.79
CA THR A 96 -1.84 -3.48 0.87
C THR A 96 -2.09 -4.39 -0.33
N THR A 97 -2.63 -5.59 -0.10
CA THR A 97 -2.93 -6.56 -1.18
C THR A 97 -4.02 -6.04 -2.11
N LEU A 98 -5.09 -5.47 -1.55
CA LEU A 98 -6.17 -4.85 -2.33
C LEU A 98 -5.66 -3.66 -3.15
N PHE A 99 -4.80 -2.83 -2.56
CA PHE A 99 -4.17 -1.73 -3.27
C PHE A 99 -3.31 -2.23 -4.45
N VAL A 100 -2.45 -3.22 -4.25
CA VAL A 100 -1.62 -3.79 -5.32
C VAL A 100 -2.50 -4.40 -6.42
N ALA A 101 -3.54 -5.14 -6.05
CA ALA A 101 -4.48 -5.73 -7.01
C ALA A 101 -5.22 -4.67 -7.83
N ALA A 102 -5.71 -3.61 -7.17
CA ALA A 102 -6.40 -2.49 -7.83
C ALA A 102 -5.45 -1.72 -8.75
N ALA A 103 -4.21 -1.44 -8.30
CA ALA A 103 -3.20 -0.77 -9.11
C ALA A 103 -2.88 -1.60 -10.36
N LEU A 104 -2.57 -2.89 -10.21
CA LEU A 104 -2.28 -3.76 -11.36
C LEU A 104 -3.50 -3.93 -12.28
N GLY A 105 -4.72 -3.97 -11.73
CA GLY A 105 -5.96 -4.01 -12.50
C GLY A 105 -6.22 -2.73 -13.30
N TRP A 106 -5.92 -1.56 -12.73
CA TRP A 106 -5.97 -0.27 -13.42
C TRP A 106 -5.04 -0.20 -14.64
N TYR A 107 -3.94 -0.96 -14.59
CA TYR A 107 -2.95 -1.07 -15.67
C TYR A 107 -3.17 -2.30 -16.57
N ALA A 108 -4.21 -3.11 -16.34
CA ALA A 108 -4.55 -4.19 -17.25
C ALA A 108 -5.11 -3.59 -18.56
N PRO A 109 -4.67 -4.08 -19.73
CA PRO A 109 -5.27 -3.66 -20.99
C PRO A 109 -6.76 -3.99 -20.98
N ALA A 110 -7.59 -3.09 -21.52
CA ALA A 110 -9.00 -3.38 -21.71
C ALA A 110 -9.11 -4.71 -22.46
N ARG A 111 -9.85 -5.68 -21.90
CA ARG A 111 -10.15 -6.92 -22.62
C ARG A 111 -10.89 -6.50 -23.88
N THR A 112 -10.20 -6.53 -25.02
CA THR A 112 -10.84 -6.46 -26.32
C THR A 112 -11.68 -7.71 -26.44
N THR A 113 -12.95 -7.62 -26.07
CA THR A 113 -13.97 -8.56 -26.52
C THR A 113 -13.98 -8.42 -28.03
N THR A 114 -13.30 -9.32 -28.72
CA THR A 114 -13.41 -9.48 -30.17
C THR A 114 -14.90 -9.71 -30.46
N PRO A 115 -15.58 -8.83 -31.22
CA PRO A 115 -16.91 -9.17 -31.70
C PRO A 115 -16.76 -10.39 -32.63
N LEU A 116 -17.47 -11.46 -32.29
CA LEU A 116 -17.64 -12.63 -33.13
C LEU A 116 -18.44 -12.28 -34.40
#